data_AF-A0A653X2S4-F1
#
_entry.id   AF-A0A653X2S4-F1
#
_cell.length_a   1.000
_cell.length_b   1.000
_cell.length_c   1.000
_cell.angle_alpha   90.00
_cell.angle_beta   90.00
_cell.angle_gamma   90.00
#
_symmetry.space_group_name_H-M   'P 1'
#
loop_
_entity.id
_entity.type
_entity.pdbx_description
1 polymer ?
#
loop_
_entity_poly.entity_id
_entity_poly.type
_entity_poly.pdbx_seq_one_letter_code
_entity_poly.pdbx_strand_id
1 'polypeptide(L)'
;MKAIANAMGIHASDKSLWSDTQYVRRMLSSTGVQTSKDEVPFESWEALPDLALLSIKHHQEEGKDFWHWVVFKRMDGEPFVLDSASYLPSNIRQDFEAMQPKWFIAVNNA
;
A
#
# COMPACT_ATOMS: atom_id res chain seq x y z
N MET A 1 5.80 11.94 -7.93
CA MET A 1 4.88 10.80 -7.72
C MET A 1 3.49 11.05 -8.33
N LYS A 2 2.74 12.07 -7.90
CA LYS A 2 1.43 12.43 -8.49
C LYS A 2 1.47 12.68 -10.00
N ALA A 3 2.52 13.32 -10.52
CA ALA A 3 2.69 13.58 -11.95
C ALA A 3 2.97 12.31 -12.78
N ILE A 4 3.73 11.35 -12.23
CA ILE A 4 4.04 10.07 -12.90
C ILE A 4 2.78 9.20 -12.94
N ALA A 5 2.04 9.15 -11.83
CA ALA A 5 0.74 8.51 -11.75
C ALA A 5 -0.26 9.12 -12.76
N ASN A 6 -0.44 10.45 -12.75
CA ASN A 6 -1.34 11.12 -13.70
C ASN A 6 -0.94 10.88 -15.17
N ALA A 7 0.36 10.85 -15.50
CA ALA A 7 0.86 10.59 -16.85
C ALA A 7 0.58 9.15 -17.35
N MET A 8 0.32 8.23 -16.42
CA MET A 8 -0.06 6.85 -16.70
C MET A 8 -1.58 6.62 -16.68
N GLY A 9 -2.39 7.69 -16.61
CA GLY A 9 -3.85 7.62 -16.50
C GLY A 9 -4.35 7.34 -15.07
N ILE A 10 -3.47 7.49 -14.07
CA ILE A 10 -3.74 7.19 -12.66
C ILE A 10 -4.10 8.48 -11.95
N HIS A 11 -5.39 8.78 -11.86
CA HIS A 11 -5.89 9.90 -11.09
C HIS A 11 -6.14 9.45 -9.65
N ALA A 12 -5.65 10.19 -8.65
CA ALA A 12 -5.91 9.90 -7.23
C ALA A 12 -7.41 9.85 -6.86
N SER A 13 -8.29 10.30 -7.76
CA SER A 13 -9.76 10.23 -7.68
C SER A 13 -10.35 8.96 -8.28
N ASP A 14 -9.56 8.08 -8.90
CA ASP A 14 -10.04 6.86 -9.54
C ASP A 14 -10.23 5.75 -8.49
N LYS A 15 -11.49 5.38 -8.25
CA LYS A 15 -11.88 4.37 -7.25
C LYS A 15 -11.36 2.96 -7.57
N SER A 16 -10.85 2.71 -8.79
CA SER A 16 -10.24 1.44 -9.17
C SER A 16 -8.90 1.18 -8.45
N LEU A 17 -8.16 2.23 -8.08
CA LEU A 17 -6.96 2.14 -7.24
C LEU A 17 -7.22 1.46 -5.88
N TRP A 18 -8.47 1.48 -5.42
CA TRP A 18 -8.86 1.08 -4.05
C TRP A 18 -9.48 -0.33 -4.02
N SER A 19 -9.51 -1.02 -5.18
CA SER A 19 -10.12 -2.35 -5.32
C SER A 19 -9.41 -3.31 -6.28
N ASP A 20 -8.33 -2.89 -6.94
CA ASP A 20 -7.56 -3.76 -7.84
C ASP A 20 -6.08 -3.82 -7.41
N THR A 21 -5.65 -5.00 -6.94
CA THR A 21 -4.27 -5.27 -6.55
C THR A 21 -3.33 -5.32 -7.76
N GLN A 22 -3.82 -5.73 -8.95
CA GLN A 22 -3.04 -5.82 -10.18
C GLN A 22 -2.62 -4.44 -10.68
N TYR A 23 -3.47 -3.44 -10.46
CA TYR A 23 -3.21 -2.07 -10.87
C TYR A 23 -1.98 -1.47 -10.17
N VAL A 24 -1.91 -1.61 -8.84
CA VAL A 24 -0.78 -1.10 -8.06
C VAL A 24 0.52 -1.84 -8.41
N ARG A 25 0.44 -3.16 -8.64
CA ARG A 25 1.59 -3.95 -9.11
C ARG A 25 2.08 -3.46 -10.48
N ARG A 26 1.18 -3.17 -11.42
CA ARG A 26 1.52 -2.64 -12.75
C ARG A 26 2.17 -1.26 -12.66
N MET A 27 1.66 -0.39 -11.80
CA MET A 27 2.26 0.93 -11.54
C MET A 27 3.68 0.79 -10.99
N LEU A 28 3.89 -0.03 -9.97
CA LEU A 28 5.22 -0.24 -9.40
C LEU A 28 6.20 -0.83 -10.41
N SER A 29 5.76 -1.85 -11.16
CA SER A 29 6.57 -2.48 -12.22
C SER A 29 7.00 -1.48 -13.28
N SER A 30 6.12 -0.55 -13.68
CA SER A 30 6.46 0.50 -14.65
C SER A 30 7.53 1.48 -14.15
N THR A 31 7.70 1.59 -12.83
CA THR A 31 8.74 2.40 -12.19
C THR A 31 10.00 1.60 -11.82
N GLY A 32 10.10 0.35 -12.28
CA GLY A 32 11.22 -0.55 -12.01
C GLY A 32 11.18 -1.24 -10.64
N VAL A 33 10.07 -1.13 -9.91
CA VAL A 33 9.89 -1.76 -8.59
C VAL A 33 9.23 -3.12 -8.76
N GLN A 34 9.89 -4.18 -8.30
CA GLN A 34 9.36 -5.54 -8.35
C GLN A 34 8.56 -5.86 -7.07
N THR A 35 7.47 -6.60 -7.21
CA THR A 35 6.63 -7.01 -6.10
C THR A 35 6.36 -8.51 -6.15
N SER A 36 6.07 -9.10 -4.99
CA SER A 36 5.57 -10.48 -4.93
C SER A 36 4.27 -10.63 -5.71
N LYS A 37 4.05 -11.82 -6.25
CA LYS A 37 2.81 -12.18 -6.96
C LYS A 37 1.66 -12.49 -6.01
N ASP A 38 1.97 -12.73 -4.74
CA ASP A 38 1.00 -13.19 -3.75
C ASP A 38 0.64 -12.06 -2.79
N GLU A 39 -0.65 -11.95 -2.46
CA GLU A 39 -1.12 -11.27 -1.26
C GLU A 39 -0.95 -12.20 -0.06
N VAL A 40 -0.13 -11.81 0.90
CA VAL A 40 0.13 -12.59 2.11
C VAL A 40 -0.71 -12.02 3.26
N PRO A 41 -1.45 -12.84 4.05
CA PRO A 41 -2.16 -12.37 5.22
C PRO A 41 -1.24 -11.62 6.19
N PHE A 42 -1.74 -10.53 6.75
CA PHE A 42 -0.99 -9.79 7.77
C PHE A 42 -1.06 -10.52 9.11
N GLU A 43 0.09 -10.86 9.68
CA GLU A 43 0.20 -11.50 10.99
C GLU A 43 0.65 -10.51 12.08
N SER A 44 1.76 -9.80 11.83
CA SER A 44 2.27 -8.75 12.72
C SER A 44 3.18 -7.76 11.97
N TRP A 45 3.49 -6.63 12.59
CA TRP A 45 4.39 -5.61 12.01
C TRP A 45 5.85 -6.07 11.96
N GLU A 46 6.25 -6.94 12.89
CA GLU A 46 7.59 -7.52 12.99
C GLU A 46 7.83 -8.57 11.90
N ALA A 47 6.79 -9.29 11.49
CA ALA A 47 6.86 -10.30 10.42
C ALA A 47 6.95 -9.68 9.01
N LEU A 48 6.72 -8.37 8.87
CA LEU A 48 6.81 -7.70 7.58
C LEU A 48 8.27 -7.55 7.11
N PRO A 49 8.51 -7.70 5.78
CA PRO A 49 9.79 -7.33 5.19
C PRO A 49 10.03 -5.82 5.30
N ASP A 50 11.26 -5.38 5.05
CA ASP A 50 11.64 -3.96 5.18
C ASP A 50 10.89 -3.02 4.23
N LEU A 51 10.23 -3.53 3.19
CA LEU A 51 9.38 -2.77 2.30
C LEU A 51 8.19 -3.62 1.85
N ALA A 52 6.97 -3.15 2.13
CA ALA A 52 5.74 -3.82 1.74
C ALA A 52 4.62 -2.83 1.42
N LEU A 53 3.69 -3.24 0.56
CA LEU A 53 2.38 -2.60 0.43
C LEU A 53 1.41 -3.27 1.37
N LEU A 54 0.65 -2.49 2.14
CA LEU A 54 -0.36 -2.99 3.08
C LEU A 54 -1.75 -2.52 2.67
N SER A 55 -2.72 -3.43 2.73
CA SER A 55 -4.13 -3.09 2.60
C SER A 55 -4.71 -2.78 3.97
N ILE A 56 -4.98 -1.51 4.27
CA ILE A 56 -5.64 -1.11 5.52
C ILE A 56 -7.09 -0.73 5.27
N LYS A 57 -7.89 -0.64 6.34
CA LYS A 57 -9.31 -0.24 6.28
C LYS A 57 -10.13 -1.09 5.32
N HIS A 58 -9.85 -2.39 5.30
CA HIS A 58 -10.59 -3.33 4.48
C HIS A 58 -12.07 -3.35 4.88
N HIS A 59 -12.95 -3.19 3.91
CA HIS A 59 -14.39 -3.36 4.06
C HIS A 59 -14.99 -3.90 2.77
N GLN A 60 -16.24 -4.36 2.82
CA GLN A 60 -16.95 -4.91 1.68
C GLN A 60 -18.23 -4.11 1.46
N GLU A 61 -18.47 -3.66 0.23
CA GLU A 61 -19.72 -3.01 -0.18
C GLU A 61 -20.29 -3.79 -1.37
N GLU A 62 -21.54 -4.24 -1.28
CA GLU A 62 -22.24 -4.99 -2.35
C GLU A 62 -21.45 -6.22 -2.88
N GLY A 63 -20.71 -6.90 -2.00
CA GLY A 63 -19.91 -8.07 -2.36
C GLY A 63 -18.52 -7.73 -2.93
N LYS A 64 -18.20 -6.45 -3.13
CA LYS A 64 -16.90 -5.98 -3.62
C LYS A 64 -16.01 -5.53 -2.45
N ASP A 65 -14.78 -6.00 -2.43
CA ASP A 65 -13.79 -5.59 -1.44
C ASP A 65 -13.20 -4.21 -1.78
N PHE A 66 -13.05 -3.39 -0.73
CA PHE A 66 -12.45 -2.07 -0.77
C PHE A 66 -11.41 -1.95 0.34
N TRP A 67 -10.29 -1.33 0.02
CA TRP A 67 -9.24 -1.07 0.99
C TRP A 67 -8.43 0.16 0.56
N HIS A 68 -7.59 0.62 1.48
CA HIS A 68 -6.65 1.70 1.22
C HIS A 68 -5.22 1.16 1.25
N TRP A 69 -4.46 1.43 0.19
CA TRP A 69 -3.07 1.02 0.11
C TRP A 69 -2.17 2.02 0.85
N VAL A 70 -1.30 1.48 1.70
CA VAL A 70 -0.22 2.25 2.33
C VAL A 70 1.12 1.54 2.13
N VAL A 71 2.22 2.28 2.22
CA VAL A 71 3.57 1.70 2.08
C VAL A 71 4.17 1.54 3.47
N PHE A 72 4.48 0.32 3.87
CA PHE A 72 5.30 0.05 5.04
C PHE A 72 6.78 0.09 4.64
N LYS A 73 7.60 0.73 5.46
CA LYS A 73 9.04 0.71 5.31
C LYS A 73 9.73 0.59 6.67
N ARG A 74 10.82 -0.16 6.70
CA ARG A 74 11.80 -0.16 7.79
C ARG A 74 13.07 0.53 7.31
N MET A 75 13.52 1.57 8.01
CA MET A 75 14.79 2.25 7.74
C MET A 75 15.64 2.19 9.00
N ASP A 76 16.84 1.63 8.90
CA ASP A 76 17.75 1.47 10.05
C ASP A 76 17.11 0.79 11.27
N GLY A 77 16.21 -0.17 11.01
CA GLY A 77 15.44 -0.88 12.04
C GLY A 77 14.15 -0.18 12.48
N GLU A 78 13.96 1.09 12.13
CA GLU A 78 12.79 1.88 12.52
C GLU A 78 11.64 1.71 11.51
N PRO A 79 10.50 1.13 11.93
CA PRO A 79 9.34 0.97 11.06
C PRO A 79 8.52 2.26 10.97
N PHE A 80 7.96 2.53 9.80
CA PHE A 80 6.93 3.55 9.59
C PHE A 80 6.04 3.22 8.39
N VAL A 81 4.90 3.88 8.31
CA VAL A 81 3.96 3.79 7.21
C VAL A 81 3.87 5.12 6.47
N LEU A 82 3.90 5.07 5.14
CA LEU A 82 3.56 6.18 4.27
C LEU A 82 2.10 6.06 3.83
N ASP A 83 1.28 7.03 4.24
CA ASP A 83 -0.15 7.10 3.95
C ASP A 83 -0.46 8.40 3.20
N SER A 84 -0.98 8.28 1.97
CA SER A 84 -1.30 9.43 1.13
C SER A 84 -2.67 10.07 1.42
N ALA A 85 -3.35 9.65 2.49
CA ALA A 85 -4.66 10.19 2.84
C ALA A 85 -4.58 11.69 3.18
N SER A 86 -5.35 12.51 2.46
CA SER A 86 -5.27 13.97 2.53
C SER A 86 -5.75 14.60 3.83
N TYR A 87 -6.51 13.85 4.64
CA TYR A 87 -6.99 14.31 5.94
C TYR A 87 -5.93 14.18 7.04
N LEU A 88 -4.82 13.49 6.77
CA LEU A 88 -3.75 13.33 7.75
C LEU A 88 -2.90 14.60 7.83
N PRO A 89 -2.43 14.98 9.03
CA PRO A 89 -1.52 16.11 9.22
C PRO A 89 -0.11 15.82 8.65
N SER A 90 0.24 14.54 8.49
CA SER A 90 1.50 14.07 7.94
C SER A 90 1.26 12.79 7.15
N ASN A 91 2.02 12.57 6.07
CA ASN A 91 1.98 11.34 5.30
C ASN A 91 2.86 10.23 5.92
N ILE A 92 3.58 10.50 7.01
CA ILE A 92 4.36 9.51 7.77
C ILE A 92 3.59 9.16 9.03
N ARG A 93 3.37 7.87 9.26
CA ARG A 93 2.59 7.32 10.37
C ARG A 93 3.39 6.29 11.16
N GLN A 94 3.27 6.35 12.48
CA GLN A 94 3.84 5.40 13.44
C GLN A 94 2.80 4.89 14.44
N ASP A 95 1.54 5.28 14.26
CA ASP A 95 0.38 4.86 15.07
C ASP A 95 -0.11 3.48 14.62
N PHE A 96 0.76 2.47 14.71
CA PHE A 96 0.53 1.11 14.23
C PHE A 96 -0.73 0.46 14.82
N GLU A 97 -1.02 0.73 16.09
CA GLU A 97 -2.21 0.22 16.78
C GLU A 97 -3.53 0.76 16.20
N ALA A 98 -3.49 1.93 15.55
CA ALA A 98 -4.64 2.53 14.89
C ALA A 98 -4.84 2.02 13.45
N MET A 99 -3.97 1.13 12.98
CA MET A 99 -4.01 0.55 11.65
C MET A 99 -4.37 -0.93 11.73
N GLN A 100 -5.25 -1.38 10.85
CA GLN A 100 -5.66 -2.78 10.75
C GLN A 100 -5.38 -3.28 9.32
N PRO A 101 -4.14 -3.74 9.04
CA PRO A 101 -3.84 -4.35 7.76
C PRO A 101 -4.49 -5.72 7.64
N LYS A 102 -5.00 -6.06 6.46
CA LYS A 102 -5.56 -7.38 6.17
C LYS A 102 -4.56 -8.29 5.47
N TRP A 103 -3.88 -7.78 4.45
CA TRP A 103 -2.81 -8.47 3.73
C TRP A 103 -1.71 -7.49 3.33
N PHE A 104 -0.58 -8.06 2.91
CA PHE A 104 0.54 -7.33 2.37
C PHE A 104 1.06 -7.93 1.06
N ILE A 105 1.74 -7.10 0.28
CA ILE A 105 2.52 -7.52 -0.88
C ILE A 105 3.96 -7.08 -0.61
N ALA A 106 4.87 -8.04 -0.50
CA ALA A 106 6.29 -7.76 -0.35
C ALA A 106 6.83 -7.02 -1.60
N VAL A 107 7.67 -6.02 -1.37
CA VAL A 107 8.41 -5.34 -2.44
C VAL A 107 9.80 -5.92 -2.48
N ASN A 108 10.16 -6.49 -3.62
CA ASN A 108 11.48 -7.05 -3.85
C ASN A 108 12.31 -5.93 -4.49
N ASN A 109 13.27 -5.39 -3.75
CA ASN A 109 14.29 -4.56 -4.39
C ASN A 109 15.10 -5.48 -5.31
N ALA A 110 15.16 -5.11 -6.59
CA ALA A 110 16.04 -5.74 -7.58
C ALA A 110 17.50 -5.32 -7.34
#